data_AF-A0A6M4X534-F1
#
_entry.id   AF-A0A6M4X534-F1
#
_cell.length_a   1.000
_cell.length_b   1.000
_cell.length_c   1.000
_cell.angle_alpha   90.00
_cell.angle_beta   90.00
_cell.angle_gamma   90.00
#
_symmetry.space_group_name_H-M   'P 1'
#
loop_
_entity.id
_entity.type
_entity.pdbx_description
1 polymer ?
#
loop_
_entity_poly.entity_id
_entity_poly.type
_entity_poly.pdbx_seq_one_letter_code
_entity_poly.pdbx_strand_id
1 'polypeptide(L)'
;MARTHGTSVKVLQRLNDLGSSTLIYAGQALNVPATPDSAGSARRPSAAAPAEDGQPSATPADNPAKTDKTAKTAKRDQSAPSAVIAYARAQVGKPYIWGGTGPGGFDCSGLVMRAWETAGVKLPRTTWNQIHAGSATTRNRLVPGDLVLSYSGGHVGLYIGNGQIIHAPKPGTTITAAPLPDPSVVTAYRHIHL
;
A
#
# COMPACT_ATOMS: atom_id res chain seq x y z
N MET A 1 -16.12 9.45 -1.81
CA MET A 1 -15.34 9.91 -0.65
C MET A 1 -16.05 10.95 0.21
N ALA A 2 -16.84 11.89 -0.31
CA ALA A 2 -17.60 12.81 0.54
C ALA A 2 -18.72 12.12 1.38
N ARG A 3 -19.46 11.18 0.77
CA ARG A 3 -20.58 10.48 1.41
C ARG A 3 -20.19 9.64 2.63
N THR A 4 -18.96 9.16 2.70
CA THR A 4 -18.44 8.33 3.81
C THR A 4 -18.15 9.13 5.07
N HIS A 5 -18.12 10.47 4.99
CA HIS A 5 -17.93 11.40 6.11
C HIS A 5 -19.16 12.28 6.35
N GLY A 6 -20.35 11.82 5.96
CA GLY A 6 -21.59 12.60 6.13
C GLY A 6 -21.63 13.93 5.37
N THR A 7 -20.76 14.11 4.37
CA THR A 7 -20.61 15.37 3.64
C THR A 7 -20.77 15.18 2.13
N SER A 8 -20.75 16.27 1.35
CA SER A 8 -20.88 16.23 -0.11
C SER A 8 -19.66 16.82 -0.80
N VAL A 9 -19.41 16.43 -2.05
CA VAL A 9 -18.29 16.95 -2.86
C VAL A 9 -18.35 18.49 -2.91
N LYS A 10 -19.57 19.04 -3.00
CA LYS A 10 -19.84 20.48 -3.00
C LYS A 10 -19.51 21.18 -1.67
N VAL A 11 -19.64 20.47 -0.55
CA VAL A 11 -19.24 20.99 0.78
C VAL A 11 -17.72 20.97 0.92
N LEU A 12 -17.06 19.90 0.50
CA LEU A 12 -15.59 19.83 0.49
C LEU A 12 -14.98 20.87 -0.46
N GLN A 13 -15.58 21.11 -1.62
CA GLN A 13 -15.14 22.16 -2.55
C GLN A 13 -15.22 23.54 -1.89
N ARG A 14 -16.35 23.88 -1.25
CA ARG A 14 -16.50 25.18 -0.56
C ARG A 14 -15.58 25.34 0.65
N LEU A 15 -15.34 24.27 1.41
CA LEU A 15 -14.50 24.33 2.61
C LEU A 15 -13.01 24.49 2.29
N ASN A 16 -12.62 24.31 1.04
CA ASN A 16 -11.24 24.36 0.55
C ASN A 16 -11.06 25.40 -0.58
N ASP A 17 -11.99 26.36 -0.71
CA ASP A 17 -11.99 27.40 -1.74
C ASP A 17 -11.83 26.87 -3.19
N LEU A 18 -12.32 25.65 -3.46
CA LEU A 18 -12.27 25.03 -4.78
C LEU A 18 -13.52 25.39 -5.58
N GLY A 19 -13.34 25.70 -6.87
CA GLY A 19 -14.45 25.90 -7.80
C GLY A 19 -15.34 24.65 -7.94
N SER A 20 -16.63 24.83 -8.23
CA SER A 20 -17.63 23.74 -8.31
C SER A 20 -17.34 22.67 -9.38
N SER A 21 -16.53 23.01 -10.39
CA SER A 21 -16.09 22.11 -11.46
C SER A 21 -14.71 21.48 -11.18
N THR A 22 -14.09 21.81 -10.06
CA THR A 22 -12.77 21.31 -9.70
C THR A 22 -12.89 19.85 -9.24
N LEU A 23 -12.24 18.95 -9.98
CA LEU A 23 -12.13 17.55 -9.60
C LEU A 23 -11.31 17.44 -8.32
N ILE A 24 -11.90 16.83 -7.29
CA ILE A 24 -11.20 16.45 -6.07
C ILE A 24 -10.56 15.08 -6.31
N TYR A 25 -9.23 15.04 -6.28
CA TYR A 25 -8.46 13.80 -6.45
C TYR A 25 -8.24 13.13 -5.09
N ALA A 26 -8.23 11.78 -5.02
CA ALA A 26 -7.87 11.16 -3.74
C ALA A 26 -6.38 11.32 -3.44
N GLY A 27 -6.09 11.50 -2.16
CA GLY A 27 -4.76 11.88 -1.68
C GLY A 27 -4.52 13.39 -1.66
N GLN A 28 -5.44 14.20 -2.22
CA GLN A 28 -5.44 15.64 -2.01
C GLN A 28 -5.79 15.92 -0.54
N ALA A 29 -4.94 16.66 0.16
CA ALA A 29 -5.24 17.15 1.50
C ALA A 29 -6.39 18.15 1.41
N LEU A 30 -7.47 17.88 2.13
CA LEU A 30 -8.65 18.73 2.18
C LEU A 30 -9.05 18.94 3.64
N ASN A 31 -9.40 20.17 3.98
CA ASN A 31 -10.13 20.48 5.19
C ASN A 31 -11.50 19.80 5.12
N VAL A 32 -11.81 19.05 6.17
CA VAL A 32 -13.12 18.40 6.37
C VAL A 32 -13.82 19.06 7.56
N PRO A 33 -15.17 19.13 7.58
CA PRO A 33 -15.87 19.72 8.71
C PRO A 33 -15.59 18.90 9.97
N ALA A 34 -15.25 19.57 11.08
CA ALA A 34 -15.23 18.92 12.39
C ALA A 34 -16.69 18.56 12.76
N THR A 35 -16.94 17.29 13.07
CA THR A 35 -18.22 16.87 13.65
C THR A 35 -18.26 17.32 15.11
N PRO A 36 -19.27 18.08 15.56
CA PRO A 36 -19.48 18.30 16.98
C PRO A 36 -20.21 17.07 17.53
N ASP A 37 -19.47 16.14 18.13
CA ASP A 37 -19.98 15.35 19.27
C ASP A 37 -18.85 14.59 19.93
N SER A 38 -18.25 15.23 20.95
CA SER A 38 -17.73 14.60 22.16
C SER A 38 -17.22 15.71 23.06
N ALA A 39 -18.15 16.36 23.77
CA ALA A 39 -17.85 17.20 24.92
C ALA A 39 -18.78 16.80 26.06
N GLY A 40 -18.19 16.16 27.08
CA GLY A 40 -18.85 15.74 28.31
C GLY A 40 -17.82 15.27 29.35
N SER A 41 -17.01 16.20 29.85
CA SER A 41 -16.25 16.13 31.13
C SER A 41 -17.20 15.74 32.29
N ALA A 42 -16.81 15.19 33.45
CA ALA A 42 -15.61 15.20 34.29
C ALA A 42 -15.73 13.97 35.26
N ARG A 43 -14.73 13.44 36.00
CA ARG A 43 -13.81 14.06 36.98
C ARG A 43 -12.84 12.96 37.52
N ARG A 44 -11.57 13.34 37.76
CA ARG A 44 -10.41 12.58 38.34
C ARG A 44 -10.57 12.28 39.86
N PRO A 45 -9.53 11.82 40.61
CA PRO A 45 -8.75 10.56 40.57
C PRO A 45 -8.66 9.89 41.97
N SER A 46 -8.08 8.69 42.10
CA SER A 46 -7.45 8.26 43.37
C SER A 46 -6.30 7.28 43.12
N ALA A 47 -5.22 7.46 43.90
CA ALA A 47 -3.94 6.79 43.81
C ALA A 47 -3.78 5.76 44.95
N ALA A 48 -2.93 4.74 44.72
CA ALA A 48 -1.94 4.14 45.64
C ALA A 48 -1.74 2.62 45.40
N ALA A 49 -0.48 2.22 45.23
CA ALA A 49 0.04 0.83 45.33
C ALA A 49 0.45 0.52 46.80
N PRO A 50 1.18 -0.56 47.22
CA PRO A 50 1.76 -1.74 46.52
C PRO A 50 1.76 -3.11 47.31
N ALA A 51 2.51 -4.11 46.78
CA ALA A 51 3.25 -5.23 47.43
C ALA A 51 2.52 -6.56 47.81
N GLU A 52 2.86 -7.72 47.22
CA GLU A 52 3.86 -8.79 47.61
C GLU A 52 3.04 -10.05 48.03
N ASP A 53 3.29 -11.33 47.71
CA ASP A 53 4.48 -12.19 47.56
C ASP A 53 4.12 -13.49 46.80
N GLY A 54 5.13 -14.21 46.26
CA GLY A 54 5.10 -15.69 46.24
C GLY A 54 5.26 -16.44 44.89
N GLN A 55 6.50 -16.66 44.47
CA GLN A 55 6.98 -17.85 43.74
C GLN A 55 8.02 -18.57 44.66
N PRO A 56 8.48 -19.83 44.46
CA PRO A 56 8.59 -20.62 43.21
C PRO A 56 8.45 -22.18 43.29
N SER A 57 8.76 -22.85 42.16
CA SER A 57 9.36 -24.22 41.99
C SER A 57 8.38 -25.33 41.55
N ALA A 58 8.65 -26.26 40.61
CA ALA A 58 9.84 -26.65 39.85
C ALA A 58 9.48 -27.44 38.55
N THR A 59 10.39 -27.41 37.57
CA THR A 59 10.59 -28.32 36.39
C THR A 59 11.32 -29.63 36.83
N PRO A 60 11.80 -30.60 35.98
CA PRO A 60 11.76 -30.80 34.50
C PRO A 60 11.45 -32.27 34.03
N ALA A 61 11.26 -32.51 32.72
CA ALA A 61 11.67 -33.75 32.04
C ALA A 61 11.79 -33.58 30.50
N ASP A 62 13.03 -33.69 30.01
CA ASP A 62 13.56 -34.30 28.77
C ASP A 62 12.60 -35.17 27.91
N ASN A 63 12.69 -35.35 26.58
CA ASN A 63 13.58 -34.89 25.49
C ASN A 63 12.90 -35.30 24.13
N PRO A 64 13.56 -35.38 22.94
CA PRO A 64 13.22 -34.57 21.77
C PRO A 64 12.63 -35.36 20.58
N ALA A 65 11.87 -34.70 19.71
CA ALA A 65 11.57 -35.20 18.36
C ALA A 65 11.80 -34.12 17.31
N LYS A 66 12.73 -34.43 16.41
CA LYS A 66 13.10 -33.73 15.18
C LYS A 66 11.93 -33.76 14.17
N THR A 67 12.10 -32.99 13.08
CA THR A 67 11.24 -32.81 11.88
C THR A 67 10.01 -31.93 12.13
N ASP A 68 9.92 -30.69 11.66
CA ASP A 68 10.08 -30.24 10.27
C ASP A 68 10.81 -28.91 10.12
N LYS A 69 12.05 -28.95 9.61
CA LYS A 69 12.78 -27.79 9.07
C LYS A 69 12.78 -27.79 7.53
N THR A 70 11.74 -28.31 6.91
CA THR A 70 11.68 -28.52 5.44
C THR A 70 10.74 -27.56 4.72
N ALA A 71 9.90 -26.80 5.43
CA ALA A 71 9.02 -25.78 4.81
C ALA A 71 9.67 -24.37 4.72
N LYS A 72 10.82 -24.14 5.37
CA LYS A 72 11.45 -22.81 5.49
C LYS A 72 12.59 -22.55 4.49
N THR A 73 12.82 -23.48 3.57
CA THR A 73 13.89 -23.43 2.55
C THR A 73 13.36 -23.08 1.15
N ALA A 74 12.12 -23.43 0.80
CA ALA A 74 11.56 -23.10 -0.52
C ALA A 74 11.21 -21.60 -0.70
N LYS A 75 11.02 -20.86 0.40
CA LYS A 75 10.66 -19.43 0.36
C LYS A 75 11.86 -18.48 0.38
N ARG A 76 13.09 -19.02 0.51
CA ARG A 76 14.32 -18.23 0.73
C ARG A 76 15.18 -18.05 -0.53
N ASP A 77 14.82 -18.71 -1.63
CA ASP A 77 15.58 -18.69 -2.89
C ASP A 77 14.91 -17.86 -4.00
N GLN A 78 13.79 -17.21 -3.67
CA GLN A 78 13.19 -16.23 -4.56
C GLN A 78 13.88 -14.90 -4.31
N SER A 79 14.70 -14.44 -5.27
CA SER A 79 15.25 -13.08 -5.26
C SER A 79 14.11 -12.11 -4.99
N ALA A 80 14.33 -11.08 -4.17
CA ALA A 80 13.24 -10.20 -3.77
C ALA A 80 12.38 -9.62 -4.93
N PRO A 81 12.93 -9.29 -6.13
CA PRO A 81 12.11 -8.90 -7.28
C PRO A 81 11.18 -10.02 -7.78
N SER A 82 11.58 -11.30 -7.68
CA SER A 82 10.72 -12.42 -8.08
C SER A 82 9.54 -12.60 -7.12
N ALA A 83 9.74 -12.39 -5.81
CA ALA A 83 8.67 -12.42 -4.82
C ALA A 83 7.63 -11.30 -5.06
N VAL A 84 8.10 -10.08 -5.33
CA VAL A 84 7.27 -8.90 -5.64
C VAL A 84 6.38 -9.18 -6.86
N ILE A 85 6.98 -9.68 -7.94
CA ILE A 85 6.27 -9.97 -9.19
C ILE A 85 5.31 -11.14 -9.02
N ALA A 86 5.72 -12.20 -8.32
CA ALA A 86 4.85 -13.33 -8.02
C ALA A 86 3.60 -12.89 -7.24
N TYR A 87 3.76 -12.01 -6.25
CA TYR A 87 2.63 -11.44 -5.53
C TYR A 87 1.69 -10.68 -6.47
N ALA A 88 2.21 -9.77 -7.29
CA ALA A 88 1.40 -8.98 -8.22
C ALA A 88 0.64 -9.85 -9.24
N ARG A 89 1.32 -10.88 -9.79
CA ARG A 89 0.71 -11.87 -10.69
C ARG A 89 -0.45 -12.61 -10.03
N ALA A 90 -0.31 -13.00 -8.77
CA ALA A 90 -1.39 -13.66 -8.02
C ALA A 90 -2.62 -12.76 -7.76
N GLN A 91 -2.53 -11.45 -8.01
CA GLN A 91 -3.66 -10.54 -7.88
C GLN A 91 -4.38 -10.27 -9.21
N VAL A 92 -3.82 -10.70 -10.35
CA VAL A 92 -4.46 -10.53 -11.67
C VAL A 92 -5.87 -11.12 -11.66
N GLY A 93 -6.82 -10.37 -12.21
CA GLY A 93 -8.25 -10.71 -12.22
C GLY A 93 -9.04 -10.18 -11.02
N LYS A 94 -8.40 -9.77 -9.92
CA LYS A 94 -9.11 -9.13 -8.80
C LYS A 94 -9.64 -7.74 -9.19
N PRO A 95 -10.75 -7.27 -8.60
CA PRO A 95 -11.32 -5.98 -8.94
C PRO A 95 -10.42 -4.82 -8.51
N TYR A 96 -10.46 -3.75 -9.29
CA TYR A 96 -10.01 -2.44 -8.84
C TYR A 96 -10.92 -1.96 -7.71
N ILE A 97 -10.33 -1.58 -6.58
CA ILE A 97 -11.04 -0.92 -5.48
C ILE A 97 -10.29 0.36 -5.15
N TRP A 98 -10.96 1.50 -5.27
CA TRP A 98 -10.37 2.79 -4.91
C TRP A 98 -9.99 2.82 -3.43
N GLY A 99 -8.72 3.10 -3.11
CA GLY A 99 -8.20 3.00 -1.75
C GLY A 99 -7.85 1.58 -1.31
N GLY A 100 -8.10 0.56 -2.14
CA GLY A 100 -7.92 -0.85 -1.80
C GLY A 100 -6.46 -1.27 -1.63
N THR A 101 -6.20 -2.10 -0.62
CA THR A 101 -4.88 -2.69 -0.34
C THR A 101 -4.95 -4.21 -0.13
N GLY A 102 -5.97 -4.85 -0.70
CA GLY A 102 -6.24 -6.29 -0.56
C GLY A 102 -7.04 -6.68 0.69
N PRO A 103 -7.37 -7.99 0.83
CA PRO A 103 -7.14 -9.03 -0.17
C PRO A 103 -8.20 -9.08 -1.27
N GLY A 104 -9.37 -8.43 -1.09
CA GLY A 104 -10.51 -8.49 -2.01
C GLY A 104 -10.38 -7.66 -3.29
N GLY A 105 -9.43 -6.72 -3.33
CA GLY A 105 -9.17 -5.85 -4.48
C GLY A 105 -8.17 -4.76 -4.12
N PHE A 106 -7.65 -4.08 -5.13
CA PHE A 106 -6.55 -3.12 -4.97
C PHE A 106 -6.77 -1.89 -5.84
N ASP A 107 -6.20 -0.75 -5.47
CA ASP A 107 -5.88 0.30 -6.44
C ASP A 107 -4.42 0.20 -6.90
N CYS A 108 -4.01 1.11 -7.79
CA CYS A 108 -2.70 1.07 -8.43
C CYS A 108 -1.55 1.08 -7.42
N SER A 109 -1.54 2.07 -6.52
CA SER A 109 -0.49 2.22 -5.52
C SER A 109 -0.58 1.20 -4.39
N GLY A 110 -1.79 0.76 -4.03
CA GLY A 110 -2.01 -0.29 -3.05
C GLY A 110 -1.50 -1.65 -3.51
N LEU A 111 -1.69 -2.00 -4.78
CA LEU A 111 -1.14 -3.23 -5.37
C LEU A 111 0.40 -3.26 -5.30
N VAL A 112 1.03 -2.18 -5.75
CA VAL A 112 2.50 -2.06 -5.80
C VAL A 112 3.09 -2.05 -4.38
N MET A 113 2.46 -1.31 -3.46
CA MET A 113 2.86 -1.27 -2.05
C MET A 113 2.87 -2.68 -1.43
N ARG A 114 1.77 -3.43 -1.60
CA ARG A 114 1.66 -4.79 -1.05
C ARG A 114 2.61 -5.78 -1.72
N ALA A 115 2.87 -5.63 -3.02
CA ALA A 115 3.86 -6.44 -3.72
C ALA A 115 5.26 -6.27 -3.11
N TRP A 116 5.68 -5.02 -2.90
CA TRP A 116 6.98 -4.70 -2.31
C TRP A 116 7.10 -5.05 -0.82
N GLU A 117 6.00 -5.04 -0.07
CA GLU A 117 5.97 -5.54 1.31
C GLU A 117 6.40 -7.02 1.40
N THR A 118 6.17 -7.84 0.35
CA THR A 118 6.62 -9.25 0.34
C THR A 118 8.14 -9.42 0.32
N ALA A 119 8.84 -8.39 -0.15
CA ALA A 119 10.30 -8.26 -0.15
C ALA A 119 10.83 -7.49 1.08
N GLY A 120 9.96 -7.09 2.02
CA GLY A 120 10.35 -6.31 3.19
C GLY A 120 10.47 -4.80 2.95
N VAL A 121 10.20 -4.31 1.75
CA VAL A 121 10.26 -2.89 1.41
C VAL A 121 8.92 -2.22 1.66
N LYS A 122 8.90 -1.19 2.51
CA LYS A 122 7.69 -0.39 2.78
C LYS A 122 7.63 0.79 1.82
N LEU A 123 6.76 0.70 0.82
CA LEU A 123 6.47 1.83 -0.05
C LEU A 123 5.39 2.74 0.56
N PRO A 124 5.43 4.06 0.29
CA PRO A 124 4.34 4.95 0.63
C PRO A 124 3.01 4.50 0.00
N ARG A 125 1.89 4.84 0.64
CA ARG A 125 0.56 4.40 0.18
C ARG A 125 0.13 5.03 -1.15
N THR A 126 0.56 6.25 -1.45
CA THR A 126 0.05 7.05 -2.58
C THR A 126 1.07 7.14 -3.70
N THR A 127 0.60 7.30 -4.94
CA THR A 127 1.48 7.52 -6.11
C THR A 127 2.31 8.79 -5.96
N TRP A 128 1.75 9.85 -5.36
CA TRP A 128 2.44 11.11 -5.06
C TRP A 128 3.68 10.95 -4.19
N ASN A 129 3.70 9.94 -3.33
CA ASN A 129 4.87 9.65 -2.51
C ASN A 129 5.73 8.55 -3.15
N GLN A 130 5.11 7.56 -3.80
CA GLN A 130 5.83 6.50 -4.52
C GLN A 130 6.67 7.04 -5.69
N ILE A 131 6.27 8.16 -6.31
CA ILE A 131 7.09 8.83 -7.32
C ILE A 131 8.42 9.37 -6.75
N HIS A 132 8.63 9.37 -5.44
CA HIS A 132 9.91 9.72 -4.81
C HIS A 132 10.59 8.51 -4.16
N ALA A 133 10.03 7.31 -4.29
CA ALA A 133 10.61 6.10 -3.73
C ALA A 133 11.82 5.63 -4.53
N GLY A 134 12.82 5.11 -3.83
CA GLY A 134 14.05 4.59 -4.43
C GLY A 134 14.82 5.65 -5.21
N SER A 135 15.38 5.25 -6.34
CA SER A 135 16.19 6.10 -7.23
C SER A 135 15.52 6.30 -8.59
N ALA A 136 15.83 7.42 -9.26
CA ALA A 136 15.40 7.61 -10.65
C ALA A 136 16.06 6.59 -11.57
N THR A 137 15.31 6.04 -12.53
CA THR A 137 15.84 5.22 -13.62
C THR A 137 15.26 5.69 -14.96
N THR A 138 15.56 4.96 -16.02
CA THR A 138 15.17 5.27 -17.40
C THR A 138 14.56 4.04 -18.06
N ARG A 139 13.76 4.23 -19.11
CA ARG A 139 13.04 3.14 -19.78
C ARG A 139 13.95 2.00 -20.24
N ASN A 140 15.14 2.32 -20.73
CA ASN A 140 16.14 1.35 -21.20
C ASN A 140 16.93 0.67 -20.07
N ARG A 141 16.80 1.14 -18.83
CA ARG A 141 17.42 0.57 -17.63
C ARG A 141 16.40 -0.08 -16.69
N LEU A 142 15.16 -0.25 -17.14
CA LEU A 142 14.12 -0.89 -16.35
C LEU A 142 14.50 -2.33 -16.04
N VAL A 143 14.44 -2.67 -14.76
CA VAL A 143 14.58 -4.05 -14.28
C VAL A 143 13.28 -4.51 -13.61
N PRO A 144 12.92 -5.80 -13.70
CA PRO A 144 11.71 -6.30 -13.07
C PRO A 144 11.64 -5.90 -11.58
N GLY A 145 10.52 -5.34 -11.15
CA GLY A 145 10.33 -4.71 -9.84
C GLY A 145 10.20 -3.19 -9.89
N ASP A 146 10.76 -2.54 -10.91
CA ASP A 146 10.72 -1.07 -11.04
C ASP A 146 9.30 -0.52 -11.15
N LEU A 147 9.10 0.69 -10.65
CA LEU A 147 7.82 1.39 -10.72
C LEU A 147 7.75 2.25 -11.97
N VAL A 148 6.62 2.18 -12.67
CA VAL A 148 6.31 3.00 -13.83
C VAL A 148 5.18 3.96 -13.44
N LEU A 149 5.51 5.23 -13.26
CA LEU A 149 4.57 6.28 -12.86
C LEU A 149 4.12 7.03 -14.11
N SER A 150 2.81 7.14 -14.32
CA SER A 150 2.23 7.76 -15.52
C SER A 150 1.12 8.75 -15.18
N TYR A 151 0.67 9.50 -16.19
CA TYR A 151 -0.40 10.50 -16.11
C TYR A 151 -0.13 11.55 -15.02
N SER A 152 1.02 12.21 -15.14
CA SER A 152 1.52 13.20 -14.18
C SER A 152 1.61 12.68 -12.75
N GLY A 153 1.94 11.39 -12.56
CA GLY A 153 2.01 10.73 -11.26
C GLY A 153 0.66 10.23 -10.71
N GLY A 154 -0.42 10.33 -11.48
CA GLY A 154 -1.76 9.85 -11.10
C GLY A 154 -1.92 8.33 -11.11
N HIS A 155 -0.98 7.60 -11.72
CA HIS A 155 -1.04 6.14 -11.82
C HIS A 155 0.33 5.49 -11.64
N VAL A 156 0.33 4.24 -11.16
CA VAL A 156 1.54 3.42 -11.03
C VAL A 156 1.30 1.99 -11.53
N GLY A 157 2.29 1.44 -12.20
CA GLY A 157 2.39 0.01 -12.52
C GLY A 157 3.71 -0.58 -12.04
N LEU A 158 3.70 -1.88 -11.78
CA LEU A 158 4.90 -2.67 -11.46
C LEU A 158 5.47 -3.23 -12.76
N TYR A 159 6.70 -2.88 -13.13
CA TYR A 159 7.39 -3.48 -14.28
C TYR A 159 7.76 -4.93 -13.99
N ILE A 160 7.41 -5.83 -14.91
CA ILE A 160 7.59 -7.29 -14.74
C ILE A 160 8.58 -7.88 -15.76
N GLY A 161 9.32 -7.04 -16.48
CA GLY A 161 10.19 -7.46 -17.59
C GLY A 161 9.46 -7.48 -18.94
N ASN A 162 10.22 -7.73 -20.01
CA ASN A 162 9.72 -7.90 -21.38
C ASN A 162 8.80 -6.76 -21.87
N GLY A 163 9.05 -5.53 -21.43
CA GLY A 163 8.22 -4.39 -21.82
C GLY A 163 6.80 -4.44 -21.25
N GLN A 164 6.55 -5.16 -20.16
CA GLN A 164 5.23 -5.31 -19.55
C GLN A 164 5.17 -4.80 -18.11
N ILE A 165 3.98 -4.38 -17.69
CA ILE A 165 3.63 -4.01 -16.33
C ILE A 165 2.45 -4.84 -15.82
N ILE A 166 2.32 -4.97 -14.50
CA ILE A 166 1.05 -5.31 -13.84
C ILE A 166 0.54 -4.07 -13.11
N HIS A 167 -0.75 -3.76 -13.27
CA HIS A 167 -1.37 -2.62 -12.62
C HIS A 167 -2.85 -2.87 -12.29
N ALA A 168 -3.42 -2.00 -11.45
CA ALA A 168 -4.87 -1.89 -11.25
C ALA A 168 -5.36 -0.62 -11.99
N PRO A 169 -5.92 -0.72 -13.21
CA PRO A 169 -6.01 0.43 -14.12
C PRO A 169 -6.93 1.56 -13.64
N LYS A 170 -8.18 1.23 -13.31
CA LYS A 170 -9.23 2.19 -12.90
C LYS A 170 -10.47 1.49 -12.34
N PRO A 171 -11.39 2.21 -11.66
CA PRO A 171 -12.66 1.65 -11.23
C PRO A 171 -13.42 0.93 -12.35
N GLY A 172 -14.07 -0.18 -12.01
CA GLY A 172 -14.82 -1.01 -12.96
C GLY A 172 -13.97 -1.96 -13.81
N THR A 173 -12.65 -1.99 -13.60
CA THR A 173 -11.74 -2.93 -14.26
C THR A 173 -11.08 -3.85 -13.25
N THR A 174 -10.36 -4.85 -13.74
CA THR A 174 -9.58 -5.79 -12.91
C THR A 174 -8.09 -5.50 -13.02
N ILE A 175 -7.33 -6.01 -12.05
CA ILE A 175 -5.87 -6.03 -12.10
C ILE A 175 -5.45 -6.86 -13.31
N THR A 176 -4.55 -6.33 -14.11
CA THR A 176 -4.14 -6.95 -15.38
C THR A 176 -2.67 -6.73 -15.68
N ALA A 177 -2.13 -7.59 -16.54
CA ALA A 177 -0.85 -7.35 -17.21
C ALA A 177 -1.10 -6.57 -18.52
N ALA A 178 -0.24 -5.62 -18.82
CA ALA A 178 -0.31 -4.80 -20.02
C ALA A 178 1.09 -4.45 -20.53
N PRO A 179 1.26 -4.07 -21.81
CA PRO A 179 2.48 -3.44 -22.27
C PRO A 179 2.81 -2.19 -21.44
N LEU A 180 4.08 -1.78 -21.44
CA LEU A 180 4.49 -0.49 -20.93
C LEU A 180 3.65 0.62 -21.60
N PRO A 181 3.21 1.63 -20.85
CA PRO A 181 2.50 2.75 -21.42
C PRO A 181 3.38 3.49 -22.45
N ASP A 182 2.70 4.24 -23.31
CA ASP A 182 3.36 5.15 -24.23
C ASP A 182 4.33 6.09 -23.46
N PRO A 183 5.58 6.28 -23.92
CA PRO A 183 6.53 7.14 -23.22
C PRO A 183 6.00 8.55 -22.94
N SER A 184 5.13 9.11 -23.79
CA SER A 184 4.59 10.47 -23.64
C SER A 184 3.70 10.64 -22.40
N VAL A 185 3.11 9.55 -21.89
CA VAL A 185 2.28 9.59 -20.68
C VAL A 185 3.06 9.21 -19.43
N VAL A 186 4.31 8.77 -19.55
CA VAL A 186 5.15 8.40 -18.41
C VAL A 186 5.72 9.65 -17.74
N THR A 187 5.56 9.72 -16.43
CA THR A 187 6.06 10.81 -15.59
C THR A 187 7.41 10.48 -14.98
N ALA A 188 7.59 9.24 -14.51
CA ALA A 188 8.85 8.80 -13.93
C ALA A 188 8.98 7.27 -13.96
N TYR A 189 10.23 6.82 -13.96
CA TYR A 189 10.60 5.45 -13.63
C TYR A 189 11.38 5.44 -12.33
N ARG A 190 11.03 4.54 -11.41
CA ARG A 190 11.72 4.41 -10.11
C ARG A 190 12.27 3.00 -9.90
N HIS A 191 13.55 2.94 -9.59
CA HIS A 191 14.22 1.73 -9.18
C HIS A 191 14.22 1.63 -7.66
N ILE A 192 13.67 0.52 -7.14
CA ILE A 192 13.52 0.28 -5.71
C ILE A 192 14.69 -0.60 -5.23
N HIS A 193 15.34 -0.17 -4.15
CA HIS A 193 16.46 -0.87 -3.54
C HIS A 193 15.97 -1.92 -2.53
N LEU A 194 16.79 -2.96 -2.37
CA LEU A 194 16.60 -4.04 -1.39
C LEU A 194 17.46 -3.83 -0.16
#